data_AF-A0A183LKE4-F1
#
_entry.id   AF-A0A183LKE4-F1
#
_cell.length_a   1.000
_cell.length_b   1.000
_cell.length_c   1.000
_cell.angle_alpha   90.00
_cell.angle_beta   90.00
_cell.angle_gamma   90.00
#
_symmetry.space_group_name_H-M   'P 1'
#
loop_
_entity.id
_entity.type
_entity.pdbx_description
1 polymer ?
#
loop_
_entity_poly.entity_id
_entity_poly.type
_entity_poly.pdbx_seq_one_letter_code
_entity_poly.pdbx_strand_id
1 'polypeptide(L)'
;MTLYPVTINNITTTITTTTTTTTNELIESNHLYTNPIQSIYHFKPPDYKRPCRYRFNDDVETSTLLADYVIIGWPIQIYRRQFGPLYNISLLVQNILKTVKYSRFPIRINHLLRIGQFSIFPDPGRCWINVHKNKKYIFFLNQPDWSGFSKITQLPVEYTNYAYNSIMRIMKLGGKL
;
A
#
# COMPACT_ATOMS: atom_id res chain seq x y z
N MET A 1 0.15 -14.00 67.66
CA MET A 1 0.98 -13.72 66.47
C MET A 1 0.88 -12.22 66.23
N THR A 2 1.94 -11.51 66.63
CA THR A 2 1.99 -10.07 66.85
C THR A 2 2.55 -9.34 65.63
N LEU A 3 1.93 -8.21 65.29
CA LEU A 3 2.42 -7.20 64.36
C LEU A 3 3.49 -6.33 65.06
N TYR A 4 4.56 -5.98 64.35
CA TYR A 4 5.45 -4.87 64.67
C TYR A 4 5.81 -4.07 63.40
N PRO A 5 5.66 -2.74 63.40
CA PRO A 5 6.27 -1.85 62.41
C PRO A 5 7.55 -1.19 62.97
N VAL A 6 8.50 -0.84 62.11
CA VAL A 6 9.63 0.05 62.45
C VAL A 6 9.91 1.03 61.31
N THR A 7 9.74 2.32 61.59
CA THR A 7 10.25 3.50 60.86
C THR A 7 11.62 3.91 61.40
N ILE A 8 12.60 4.25 60.55
CA ILE A 8 13.77 5.08 60.90
C ILE A 8 14.15 6.02 59.73
N ASN A 9 14.66 7.20 60.14
CA ASN A 9 14.74 8.52 59.50
C ASN A 9 15.86 8.78 58.47
N ASN A 10 15.68 9.93 57.78
CA ASN A 10 16.53 10.69 56.86
C ASN A 10 18.01 10.87 57.24
N ILE A 11 18.91 10.91 56.22
CA ILE A 11 20.20 11.61 56.25
C ILE A 11 20.47 12.33 54.90
N THR A 12 21.10 13.48 55.01
CA THR A 12 21.27 14.67 54.15
C THR A 12 22.29 14.59 53.00
N THR A 13 22.12 15.52 52.05
CA THR A 13 22.96 15.97 50.91
C THR A 13 24.38 16.46 51.22
N THR A 14 25.34 16.20 50.31
CA THR A 14 26.40 17.17 49.87
C THR A 14 27.11 16.78 48.55
N ILE A 15 27.68 17.80 47.92
CA ILE A 15 28.12 17.98 46.52
C ILE A 15 29.56 17.52 46.27
N THR A 16 29.91 17.11 45.04
CA THR A 16 31.29 17.28 44.53
C THR A 16 31.31 17.50 43.01
N THR A 17 31.68 18.71 42.61
CA THR A 17 32.12 19.15 41.28
C THR A 17 33.59 18.78 41.06
N THR A 18 33.99 18.40 39.83
CA THR A 18 35.14 19.03 39.12
C THR A 18 35.41 18.45 37.72
N THR A 19 35.89 19.38 36.88
CA THR A 19 36.73 19.26 35.66
C THR A 19 36.09 19.19 34.26
N THR A 20 36.25 20.35 33.61
CA THR A 20 36.12 20.70 32.20
C THR A 20 37.18 20.03 31.31
N THR A 21 36.81 19.59 30.11
CA THR A 21 37.71 19.58 28.95
C THR A 21 36.94 20.02 27.70
N THR A 22 37.46 21.09 27.10
CA THR A 22 37.09 21.66 25.80
C THR A 22 37.53 20.73 24.66
N THR A 23 36.62 20.43 23.74
CA THR A 23 36.96 20.08 22.35
C THR A 23 35.88 20.63 21.42
N ASN A 24 36.25 21.72 20.74
CA ASN A 24 35.55 22.19 19.54
C ASN A 24 35.90 21.21 18.41
N GLU A 25 35.07 20.22 18.12
CA GLU A 25 35.21 19.44 16.89
C GLU A 25 33.84 19.12 16.28
N LEU A 26 33.64 19.73 15.11
CA LEU A 26 32.81 19.31 13.99
C LEU A 26 31.31 19.05 14.25
N ILE A 27 30.53 20.08 13.94
CA ILE A 27 29.16 19.94 13.44
C ILE A 27 29.26 19.17 12.12
N GLU A 28 29.29 17.85 12.21
CA GLU A 28 29.07 16.98 11.06
C GLU A 28 27.57 16.83 10.92
N SER A 29 27.04 17.55 9.93
CA SER A 29 25.64 17.50 9.49
C SER A 29 25.31 16.09 9.00
N ASN A 30 24.97 15.22 9.93
CA ASN A 30 24.35 13.94 9.66
C ASN A 30 22.90 14.19 9.22
N HIS A 31 22.72 14.55 7.95
CA HIS A 31 21.46 14.30 7.24
C HIS A 31 21.29 12.78 7.11
N LEU A 32 20.99 12.11 8.23
CA LEU A 32 20.37 10.79 8.20
C LEU A 32 19.05 10.98 7.46
N TYR A 33 19.00 10.49 6.22
CA TYR A 33 17.76 10.15 5.54
C TYR A 33 17.10 8.96 6.26
N THR A 34 16.72 9.14 7.53
CA THR A 34 15.86 8.24 8.29
C THR A 34 14.41 8.55 7.95
N ASN A 35 14.06 8.42 6.67
CA ASN A 35 12.68 8.15 6.34
C ASN A 35 12.53 6.63 6.30
N PRO A 36 12.14 5.97 7.42
CA PRO A 36 11.86 4.55 7.40
C PRO A 36 10.94 4.28 6.21
N ILE A 37 11.29 3.28 5.39
CA ILE A 37 10.40 2.76 4.36
C ILE A 37 9.11 2.42 5.11
N GLN A 38 8.06 3.22 4.88
CA GLN A 38 6.85 3.15 5.68
C GLN A 38 6.25 1.76 5.47
N SER A 39 6.09 1.05 6.58
CA SER A 39 5.87 -0.38 6.59
C SER A 39 4.59 -0.77 5.86
N ILE A 40 4.60 -2.00 5.37
CA ILE A 40 3.78 -2.44 4.26
C ILE A 40 2.34 -2.78 4.72
N TYR A 41 2.06 -2.57 6.02
CA TYR A 41 0.81 -2.82 6.72
C TYR A 41 -0.28 -1.74 6.54
N HIS A 42 -0.13 -0.82 5.60
CA HIS A 42 -1.13 0.24 5.35
C HIS A 42 -2.16 -0.15 4.29
N PHE A 43 -1.88 -1.19 3.49
CA PHE A 43 -2.74 -1.64 2.40
C PHE A 43 -3.37 -2.98 2.72
N LYS A 44 -3.99 -3.05 3.88
CA LYS A 44 -4.57 -4.31 4.31
C LYS A 44 -5.97 -4.47 3.63
N PRO A 45 -6.43 -5.72 3.39
CA PRO A 45 -7.64 -5.99 2.64
C PRO A 45 -8.86 -5.24 3.21
N PRO A 46 -9.90 -5.00 2.39
CA PRO A 46 -11.10 -4.29 2.83
C PRO A 46 -11.78 -4.91 4.07
N ASP A 47 -11.53 -6.19 4.37
CA ASP A 47 -11.92 -6.86 5.62
C ASP A 47 -10.80 -7.78 6.14
N TYR A 48 -10.25 -7.49 7.33
CA TYR A 48 -9.19 -8.27 8.01
C TYR A 48 -9.65 -9.58 8.61
N LYS A 49 -10.96 -9.73 8.84
CA LYS A 49 -11.52 -10.89 9.56
C LYS A 49 -11.81 -12.05 8.63
N ARG A 50 -11.67 -11.89 7.31
CA ARG A 50 -12.02 -12.90 6.31
C ARG A 50 -10.76 -13.55 5.74
N PRO A 51 -10.67 -14.89 5.76
CA PRO A 51 -9.49 -15.60 5.27
C PRO A 51 -9.32 -15.37 3.77
N CYS A 52 -8.14 -14.93 3.36
CA CYS A 52 -7.77 -14.85 1.95
C CYS A 52 -6.80 -15.98 1.61
N ARG A 53 -7.21 -16.87 0.71
CA ARG A 53 -6.41 -18.06 0.34
C ARG A 53 -5.42 -17.81 -0.81
N TYR A 54 -5.74 -16.91 -1.75
CA TYR A 54 -4.74 -16.36 -2.68
C TYR A 54 -4.13 -15.11 -2.06
N ARG A 55 -2.92 -15.23 -1.48
CA ARG A 55 -2.09 -14.05 -1.20
C ARG A 55 -1.81 -13.38 -2.53
N PHE A 56 -2.66 -12.42 -2.88
CA PHE A 56 -2.21 -11.22 -3.58
C PHE A 56 -0.89 -10.82 -2.95
N ASN A 57 0.13 -10.46 -3.74
CA ASN A 57 1.43 -10.05 -3.21
C ASN A 57 1.16 -9.11 -2.03
N ASP A 58 1.45 -9.55 -0.80
CA ASP A 58 0.86 -8.88 0.39
C ASP A 58 1.29 -7.42 0.47
N ASP A 59 2.34 -7.10 -0.27
CA ASP A 59 3.00 -5.83 -0.34
C ASP A 59 2.63 -5.06 -1.62
N VAL A 60 2.13 -3.84 -1.43
CA VAL A 60 1.96 -2.86 -2.51
C VAL A 60 3.29 -2.54 -3.17
N GLU A 61 4.41 -2.66 -2.45
CA GLU A 61 5.75 -2.53 -3.01
C GLU A 61 6.00 -3.55 -4.13
N THR A 62 5.96 -4.83 -3.80
CA THR A 62 6.13 -5.93 -4.75
C THR A 62 5.11 -5.84 -5.89
N SER A 63 3.87 -5.50 -5.57
CA SER A 63 2.80 -5.32 -6.57
C SER A 63 3.08 -4.18 -7.55
N THR A 64 3.58 -3.05 -7.05
CA THR A 64 3.97 -1.89 -7.86
C THR A 64 5.13 -2.24 -8.80
N LEU A 65 6.11 -2.99 -8.30
CA LEU A 65 7.30 -3.36 -9.06
C LEU A 65 7.02 -4.47 -10.10
N LEU A 66 6.16 -5.42 -9.79
CA LEU A 66 5.86 -6.56 -10.68
C LEU A 66 4.71 -6.31 -11.66
N ALA A 67 3.79 -5.37 -11.38
CA ALA A 67 2.70 -5.09 -12.32
C ALA A 67 3.21 -4.49 -13.63
N ASP A 68 2.65 -4.90 -14.76
CA ASP A 68 2.96 -4.31 -16.07
C ASP A 68 2.47 -2.85 -16.14
N TYR A 69 1.29 -2.61 -15.57
CA TYR A 69 0.64 -1.31 -15.50
C TYR A 69 0.25 -0.96 -14.07
N VAL A 70 0.50 0.29 -13.70
CA VAL A 70 -0.05 0.91 -12.48
C VAL A 70 -0.83 2.12 -12.93
N ILE A 71 -2.13 2.11 -12.70
CA ILE A 71 -3.04 3.15 -13.21
C ILE A 71 -3.97 3.65 -12.13
N ILE A 72 -4.48 4.85 -12.31
CA ILE A 72 -5.47 5.44 -11.43
C ILE A 72 -6.76 5.65 -12.22
N GLY A 73 -7.91 5.26 -11.65
CA GLY A 73 -9.17 5.41 -12.35
C GLY A 73 -10.42 5.20 -11.49
N TRP A 74 -11.57 5.35 -12.13
CA TRP A 74 -12.90 5.20 -11.53
C TRP A 74 -13.65 4.00 -12.12
N PRO A 75 -14.17 3.08 -11.29
CA PRO A 75 -15.08 2.06 -11.77
C PRO A 75 -16.39 2.70 -12.26
N ILE A 76 -16.67 2.64 -13.56
CA ILE A 76 -17.89 3.23 -14.14
C ILE A 76 -19.03 2.20 -14.17
N GLN A 77 -18.72 0.99 -14.63
CA GLN A 77 -19.71 -0.05 -14.84
C GLN A 77 -19.26 -1.36 -14.20
N ILE A 78 -20.22 -2.10 -13.63
CA ILE A 78 -19.99 -3.41 -13.03
C ILE A 78 -20.73 -4.42 -13.91
N TYR A 79 -20.00 -5.44 -14.37
CA TYR A 79 -20.50 -6.55 -15.16
C TYR A 79 -20.50 -7.81 -14.30
N ARG A 80 -21.67 -8.16 -13.77
CA ARG A 80 -21.86 -9.35 -12.93
C ARG A 80 -22.78 -10.34 -13.64
N ARG A 81 -22.46 -11.63 -13.56
CA ARG A 81 -23.39 -12.71 -13.95
C ARG A 81 -24.46 -12.87 -12.85
N GLN A 82 -25.72 -13.08 -13.22
CA GLN A 82 -26.88 -13.03 -12.31
C GLN A 82 -26.70 -13.79 -10.98
N PHE A 83 -26.02 -14.94 -10.98
CA PHE A 83 -25.85 -15.78 -9.79
C PHE A 83 -24.38 -16.03 -9.41
N GLY A 84 -23.44 -15.24 -9.95
CA GLY A 84 -22.01 -15.41 -9.69
C GLY A 84 -21.47 -14.51 -8.57
N PRO A 85 -20.44 -14.95 -7.80
CA PRO A 85 -19.69 -14.09 -6.89
C PRO A 85 -18.75 -13.12 -7.64
N LEU A 86 -18.36 -13.51 -8.85
CA LEU A 86 -17.36 -12.82 -9.66
C LEU A 86 -18.00 -11.77 -10.57
N TYR A 87 -17.29 -10.66 -10.71
CA TYR A 87 -17.65 -9.59 -11.63
C TYR A 87 -16.41 -8.94 -12.24
N ASN A 88 -16.62 -8.28 -13.38
CA ASN A 88 -15.64 -7.42 -14.01
C ASN A 88 -16.13 -5.98 -13.95
N ILE A 89 -15.24 -5.02 -14.17
CA ILE A 89 -15.64 -3.60 -14.27
C ILE A 89 -15.16 -2.98 -15.57
N SER A 90 -15.85 -1.93 -15.97
CA SER A 90 -15.31 -0.91 -16.87
C SER A 90 -14.67 0.17 -16.02
N LEU A 91 -13.38 0.41 -16.20
CA LEU A 91 -12.58 1.39 -15.49
C LEU A 91 -12.29 2.56 -16.41
N LEU A 92 -12.67 3.78 -16.01
CA LEU A 92 -12.20 4.99 -16.68
C LEU A 92 -10.80 5.34 -16.18
N VAL A 93 -9.82 5.27 -17.07
CA VAL A 93 -8.42 5.57 -16.76
C VAL A 93 -8.22 7.08 -16.67
N GLN A 94 -7.74 7.58 -15.54
CA GLN A 94 -7.44 8.99 -15.35
C GLN A 94 -5.95 9.30 -15.40
N ASN A 95 -5.12 8.40 -14.91
CA ASN A 95 -3.67 8.58 -14.92
C ASN A 95 -2.97 7.22 -15.04
N ILE A 96 -1.80 7.22 -15.66
CA ILE A 96 -0.96 6.03 -15.84
C ILE A 96 0.37 6.34 -15.17
N LEU A 97 0.66 5.60 -14.09
CA LEU A 97 1.87 5.77 -13.30
C LEU A 97 3.02 4.89 -13.79
N LYS A 98 2.68 3.70 -14.30
CA LYS A 98 3.59 2.75 -14.89
C LYS A 98 2.97 2.15 -16.14
N THR A 99 3.77 2.00 -17.18
CA THR A 99 3.39 1.41 -18.47
C THR A 99 4.50 0.51 -18.97
N VAL A 100 4.14 -0.49 -19.78
CA VAL A 100 5.11 -1.21 -20.61
C VAL A 100 5.38 -0.44 -21.90
N LYS A 101 6.58 -0.61 -22.47
CA LYS A 101 6.99 0.02 -23.74
C LYS A 101 6.23 -0.53 -24.95
N TYR A 102 5.96 -1.84 -24.95
CA TYR A 102 5.34 -2.53 -26.07
C TYR A 102 4.05 -3.21 -25.64
N SER A 103 2.93 -2.67 -26.09
CA SER A 103 1.64 -3.34 -25.94
C SER A 103 0.80 -3.28 -27.20
N ARG A 104 0.19 -4.41 -27.56
CA ARG A 104 -0.79 -4.50 -28.64
C ARG A 104 -2.05 -3.70 -28.31
N PHE A 105 -2.39 -3.62 -27.04
CA PHE A 105 -3.52 -2.84 -26.51
C PHE A 105 -2.98 -1.84 -25.49
N PRO A 106 -2.45 -0.68 -25.93
CA PRO A 106 -1.93 0.31 -25.02
C PRO A 106 -3.08 0.94 -24.22
N ILE A 107 -2.92 0.96 -22.90
CA ILE A 107 -3.86 1.66 -22.00
C ILE A 107 -3.66 3.17 -22.18
N ARG A 108 -4.75 3.92 -22.32
CA ARG A 108 -4.74 5.37 -22.55
C ARG A 108 -5.57 6.09 -21.49
N ILE A 109 -5.16 7.31 -21.17
CA ILE A 109 -5.93 8.21 -20.33
C ILE A 109 -7.27 8.54 -21.03
N ASN A 110 -8.33 8.74 -20.24
CA ASN A 110 -9.70 9.02 -20.66
C ASN A 110 -10.36 7.92 -21.50
N HIS A 111 -9.82 6.70 -21.48
CA HIS A 111 -10.42 5.54 -22.12
C HIS A 111 -10.94 4.54 -21.09
N LEU A 112 -11.95 3.77 -21.50
CA LEU A 112 -12.49 2.68 -20.71
C LEU A 112 -11.66 1.42 -20.89
N LEU A 113 -11.28 0.80 -19.78
CA LEU A 113 -10.55 -0.46 -19.74
C LEU A 113 -11.39 -1.50 -19.00
N ARG A 114 -11.51 -2.70 -19.58
CA ARG A 114 -12.20 -3.80 -18.92
C ARG A 114 -11.22 -4.54 -18.02
N ILE A 115 -11.49 -4.58 -16.71
CA ILE A 115 -10.62 -5.23 -15.73
C ILE A 115 -11.35 -6.18 -14.79
N GLY A 116 -10.63 -7.14 -14.22
CA GLY A 116 -11.17 -8.15 -13.30
C GLY A 116 -10.19 -9.28 -12.99
N GLN A 117 -10.61 -10.37 -12.34
CA GLN A 117 -11.95 -10.61 -11.78
C GLN A 117 -12.02 -10.14 -10.32
N PHE A 118 -13.08 -9.40 -9.99
CA PHE A 118 -13.43 -8.98 -8.64
C PHE A 118 -14.41 -9.97 -8.01
N SER A 119 -14.52 -9.97 -6.68
CA SER A 119 -15.48 -10.81 -5.95
C SER A 119 -16.27 -10.00 -4.93
N ILE A 120 -17.60 -10.11 -4.99
CA ILE A 120 -18.51 -9.47 -4.02
C ILE A 120 -18.53 -10.25 -2.70
N PHE A 121 -18.38 -11.57 -2.79
CA PHE A 121 -18.37 -12.45 -1.64
C PHE A 121 -16.95 -12.90 -1.30
N PRO A 122 -16.63 -13.08 -0.01
CA PRO A 122 -15.42 -13.79 0.38
C PRO A 122 -15.60 -15.25 -0.03
N ASP A 123 -15.01 -15.62 -1.14
CA ASP A 123 -14.99 -17.02 -1.56
C ASP A 123 -13.95 -17.75 -0.68
N PRO A 124 -14.20 -18.95 -0.12
CA PRO A 124 -13.20 -19.73 0.62
C PRO A 124 -11.89 -20.01 -0.14
N GLY A 125 -11.78 -19.58 -1.41
CA GLY A 125 -10.54 -19.51 -2.18
C GLY A 125 -10.00 -18.11 -2.49
N ARG A 126 -10.74 -16.99 -2.34
CA ARG A 126 -10.34 -15.66 -2.90
C ARG A 126 -10.50 -14.53 -1.90
N CYS A 127 -9.56 -13.56 -1.90
CA CYS A 127 -9.72 -12.31 -1.17
C CYS A 127 -11.02 -11.60 -1.59
N TRP A 128 -11.64 -10.89 -0.65
CA TRP A 128 -12.71 -9.96 -0.96
C TRP A 128 -12.13 -8.72 -1.64
N ILE A 129 -12.52 -8.49 -2.90
CA ILE A 129 -12.03 -7.39 -3.73
C ILE A 129 -13.26 -6.66 -4.25
N ASN A 130 -13.85 -5.83 -3.40
CA ASN A 130 -15.00 -5.04 -3.81
C ASN A 130 -14.59 -3.60 -4.08
N VAL A 131 -14.87 -3.13 -5.29
CA VAL A 131 -14.62 -1.76 -5.72
C VAL A 131 -15.94 -1.02 -5.89
N HIS A 132 -15.96 0.25 -5.48
CA HIS A 132 -17.16 1.07 -5.53
C HIS A 132 -17.10 2.08 -6.67
N LYS A 133 -18.23 2.31 -7.36
CA LYS A 133 -18.28 3.20 -8.52
C LYS A 133 -17.92 4.66 -8.21
N ASN A 134 -18.21 5.10 -6.99
CA ASN A 134 -18.01 6.50 -6.56
C ASN A 134 -16.66 6.71 -5.87
N LYS A 135 -15.71 5.79 -6.04
CA LYS A 135 -14.38 5.88 -5.45
C LYS A 135 -13.31 5.73 -6.51
N LYS A 136 -12.24 6.51 -6.34
CA LYS A 136 -11.05 6.44 -7.16
C LYS A 136 -10.09 5.44 -6.55
N TYR A 137 -9.47 4.62 -7.38
CA TYR A 137 -8.51 3.61 -6.94
C TYR A 137 -7.26 3.62 -7.79
N ILE A 138 -6.19 3.08 -7.23
CA ILE A 138 -4.95 2.73 -7.89
C ILE A 138 -5.00 1.22 -8.17
N PHE A 139 -4.89 0.85 -9.43
CA PHE A 139 -4.98 -0.51 -9.93
C PHE A 139 -3.62 -1.00 -10.39
N PHE A 140 -3.32 -2.25 -10.04
CA PHE A 140 -2.13 -2.98 -10.46
C PHE A 140 -2.56 -4.06 -11.43
N LEU A 141 -2.05 -3.99 -12.65
CA LEU A 141 -2.59 -4.68 -13.80
C LEU A 141 -1.50 -5.40 -14.58
N ASN A 142 -1.85 -6.57 -15.11
CA ASN A 142 -1.10 -7.17 -16.20
C ASN A 142 -1.40 -6.44 -17.51
N GLN A 143 -0.56 -6.67 -18.51
CA GLN A 143 -0.84 -6.23 -19.87
C GLN A 143 -2.20 -6.77 -20.35
N PRO A 144 -3.01 -5.95 -21.05
CA PRO A 144 -4.28 -6.42 -21.60
C PRO A 144 -4.09 -7.57 -22.59
N ASP A 145 -4.98 -8.55 -22.52
CA ASP A 145 -5.01 -9.69 -23.43
C ASP A 145 -5.57 -9.32 -24.82
N TRP A 146 -5.73 -10.33 -25.67
CA TRP A 146 -6.23 -10.15 -27.05
C TRP A 146 -7.67 -9.61 -27.12
N SER A 147 -8.43 -9.69 -26.03
CA SER A 147 -9.77 -9.13 -25.92
C SER A 147 -9.79 -7.71 -25.35
N GLY A 148 -8.62 -7.13 -25.06
CA GLY A 148 -8.48 -5.85 -24.37
C GLY A 148 -8.85 -5.94 -22.88
N PHE A 149 -8.92 -7.15 -22.32
CA PHE A 149 -9.20 -7.37 -20.91
C PHE A 149 -7.89 -7.42 -20.12
N SER A 150 -7.83 -6.71 -19.00
CA SER A 150 -6.67 -6.67 -18.14
C SER A 150 -6.96 -7.32 -16.78
N LYS A 151 -6.14 -8.31 -16.42
CA LYS A 151 -6.23 -8.99 -15.13
C LYS A 151 -5.61 -8.15 -14.03
N ILE A 152 -6.27 -8.06 -12.87
CA ILE A 152 -5.68 -7.46 -11.67
C ILE A 152 -4.59 -8.37 -11.09
N THR A 153 -3.46 -7.80 -10.72
CA THR A 153 -2.36 -8.51 -10.04
C THR A 153 -2.44 -8.38 -8.53
N GLN A 154 -3.08 -7.31 -8.04
CA GLN A 154 -3.21 -6.96 -6.63
C GLN A 154 -4.59 -6.39 -6.32
N LEU A 155 -4.96 -6.39 -5.03
CA LEU A 155 -6.07 -5.60 -4.51
C LEU A 155 -5.93 -4.12 -4.90
N PRO A 156 -6.97 -3.49 -5.48
CA PRO A 156 -6.97 -2.06 -5.73
C PRO A 156 -6.85 -1.28 -4.43
N VAL A 157 -6.06 -0.22 -4.46
CA VAL A 157 -5.83 0.67 -3.33
C VAL A 157 -6.69 1.91 -3.50
N GLU A 158 -7.43 2.31 -2.47
CA GLU A 158 -8.20 3.56 -2.52
C GLU A 158 -7.26 4.76 -2.70
N TYR A 159 -7.58 5.62 -3.65
CA TYR A 159 -6.74 6.77 -3.97
C TYR A 159 -6.76 7.79 -2.83
N THR A 160 -5.58 8.03 -2.27
CA THR A 160 -5.30 9.13 -1.35
C THR A 160 -3.97 9.77 -1.74
N ASN A 161 -3.75 11.03 -1.38
CA ASN A 161 -2.45 11.68 -1.64
C ASN A 161 -1.29 10.90 -1.01
N TYR A 162 -1.52 10.32 0.17
CA TYR A 162 -0.56 9.44 0.83
C TYR A 162 -0.25 8.19 0.00
N ALA A 163 -1.27 7.42 -0.40
CA ALA A 163 -1.09 6.21 -1.20
C ALA A 163 -0.39 6.50 -2.54
N TYR A 164 -0.76 7.59 -3.20
CA TYR A 164 -0.12 8.06 -4.42
C TYR A 164 1.38 8.34 -4.21
N ASN A 165 1.74 9.14 -3.20
CA ASN A 165 3.12 9.49 -2.91
C ASN A 165 3.96 8.26 -2.54
N SER A 166 3.40 7.33 -1.77
CA SER A 166 4.05 6.08 -1.41
C SER A 166 4.37 5.22 -2.63
N ILE A 167 3.41 5.06 -3.55
CA ILE A 167 3.61 4.29 -4.79
C ILE A 167 4.61 4.99 -5.71
N MET A 168 4.52 6.31 -5.87
CA MET A 168 5.51 7.09 -6.63
C MET A 168 6.93 6.94 -6.07
N ARG A 169 7.07 6.92 -4.74
CA ARG A 169 8.37 6.68 -4.09
C ARG A 169 8.89 5.28 -4.36
N ILE A 170 8.04 4.25 -4.24
CA ILE A 170 8.41 2.86 -4.55
C ILE A 170 8.88 2.74 -6.00
N MET A 171 8.13 3.29 -6.96
CA MET A 171 8.51 3.23 -8.38
C MET A 171 9.85 3.93 -8.63
N LYS A 172 10.12 5.08 -8.00
CA LYS A 172 11.40 5.78 -8.10
C LYS A 172 12.59 4.98 -7.56
N LEU A 173 12.36 4.19 -6.51
CA LEU A 173 13.42 3.47 -5.81
C LEU A 173 13.68 2.07 -6.41
N GLY A 174 12.64 1.34 -6.79
CA GLY A 174 12.75 -0.04 -7.28
C GLY A 174 12.62 -0.22 -8.79
N GLY A 175 12.23 0.82 -9.53
CA GLY A 175 12.11 0.80 -10.98
C GLY A 175 12.86 1.95 -11.63
N LYS A 176 13.55 1.69 -12.75
CA LYS A 176 14.00 2.79 -13.63
C LYS A 176 12.75 3.41 -14.24
N LEU A 177 12.32 4.56 -13.71
CA LEU A 177 11.41 5.48 -14.42
C LEU A 177 12.05 5.91 -15.75
#